data_AF-A0AAN8JQG4-F1
#
_entry.id   AF-A0AAN8JQG4-F1
#
_cell.length_a   1.000
_cell.length_b   1.000
_cell.length_c   1.000
_cell.angle_alpha   90.00
_cell.angle_beta   90.00
_cell.angle_gamma   90.00
#
_symmetry.space_group_name_H-M   'P 1'
#
loop_
_entity.id
_entity.type
_entity.pdbx_description
1 polymer ?
#
loop_
_entity_poly.entity_id
_entity_poly.type
_entity_poly.pdbx_seq_one_letter_code
_entity_poly.pdbx_strand_id
1 'polypeptide(L)'
;MGEHRKLVLIILIILTTIIFAGLQFTTFLAANPTKSYGTFFRSIGNVSDAHHLDVTPASPTFSIWVIIYGWQIIMLIYCLTSTCRHTPDGPVCTSPVLLPPMFFITYIANNICSITWLFLWDRLYFISSTVFLFLIAITLYVCMVISYRALNRHYSLLVARGRKAEIWLIIFLVQNAIAIYATWTSIASLLNLATVLAYDIPDPMEQEVASVISLGILAVELLLFVGTDLTIFDKYSRYVFTPYLVLVVGLSGVVAKDWNPKTPTCIFAAVLLAMTIISAIGKCIRLSQAFFKRNDQEDIVLKE
;
A
#
# COMPACT_ATOMS: atom_id res chain seq x y z
N MET A 1 -32.86 12.50 -1.91
CA MET A 1 -31.70 12.10 -1.08
C MET A 1 -30.65 11.29 -1.85
N GLY A 2 -31.04 10.38 -2.78
CA GLY A 2 -30.11 9.58 -3.59
C GLY A 2 -29.25 10.37 -4.60
N GLU A 3 -29.83 11.32 -5.33
CA GLU A 3 -29.11 12.15 -6.31
C GLU A 3 -27.99 13.00 -5.70
N HIS A 4 -28.25 13.63 -4.54
CA HIS A 4 -27.24 14.43 -3.85
C HIS A 4 -26.03 13.57 -3.41
N ARG A 5 -26.27 12.36 -2.90
CA ARG A 5 -25.22 11.43 -2.51
C ARG A 5 -24.38 10.96 -3.72
N LYS A 6 -25.03 10.74 -4.86
CA LYS A 6 -24.35 10.40 -6.12
C LYS A 6 -23.44 11.54 -6.58
N LEU A 7 -23.94 12.78 -6.58
CA LEU A 7 -23.17 13.97 -6.97
C LEU A 7 -21.94 14.16 -6.10
N VAL A 8 -22.08 14.08 -4.77
CA VAL A 8 -20.95 14.19 -3.83
C VAL A 8 -19.88 13.14 -4.12
N LEU A 9 -20.28 11.89 -4.40
CA LEU A 9 -19.34 10.83 -4.69
C LEU A 9 -18.58 11.07 -6.00
N ILE A 10 -19.29 11.52 -7.05
CA ILE A 10 -18.67 11.86 -8.35
C ILE A 10 -17.65 12.97 -8.17
N ILE A 11 -18.00 14.04 -7.44
CA ILE A 11 -17.08 15.16 -7.16
C ILE A 11 -15.82 14.65 -6.44
N LEU A 12 -15.98 13.79 -5.43
CA LEU A 12 -14.84 13.24 -4.69
C LEU A 12 -13.96 12.34 -5.56
N ILE A 13 -14.53 11.52 -6.45
CA ILE A 13 -13.76 10.69 -7.39
C ILE A 13 -12.96 11.60 -8.33
N ILE A 14 -13.58 12.62 -8.92
CA ILE A 14 -12.91 13.56 -9.82
C ILE A 14 -11.79 14.30 -9.09
N LEU A 15 -12.07 14.83 -7.90
CA LEU A 15 -11.08 15.53 -7.07
C LEU A 15 -9.90 14.63 -6.71
N THR A 16 -10.18 13.38 -6.33
CA THR A 16 -9.15 12.37 -6.03
C THR A 16 -8.25 12.14 -7.24
N THR A 17 -8.83 11.98 -8.43
CA THR A 17 -8.06 11.79 -9.67
C THR A 17 -7.18 13.00 -9.98
N ILE A 18 -7.71 14.22 -9.82
CA ILE A 18 -6.94 15.45 -10.06
C ILE A 18 -5.76 15.55 -9.09
N ILE A 19 -5.98 15.31 -7.80
CA ILE A 19 -4.92 15.38 -6.78
C ILE A 19 -3.88 14.28 -6.99
N PHE A 20 -4.31 13.07 -7.34
CA PHE A 20 -3.39 11.98 -7.69
C PHE A 20 -2.56 12.31 -8.93
N ALA A 21 -3.15 12.92 -9.96
CA ALA A 21 -2.40 13.40 -11.12
C ALA A 21 -1.37 14.47 -10.74
N GLY A 22 -1.72 15.37 -9.82
CA GLY A 22 -0.79 16.33 -9.20
C GLY A 22 0.36 15.65 -8.45
N LEU A 23 0.09 14.57 -7.72
CA LEU A 23 1.13 13.75 -7.08
C LEU A 23 2.06 13.12 -8.13
N GLN A 24 1.52 12.54 -9.22
CA GLN A 24 2.34 11.95 -10.28
C GLN A 24 3.24 13.00 -10.96
N PHE A 25 2.69 14.18 -11.25
CA PHE A 25 3.45 15.29 -11.80
C PHE A 25 4.57 15.74 -10.84
N THR A 26 4.25 15.90 -9.56
CA THR A 26 5.23 16.30 -8.54
C THR A 26 6.33 15.24 -8.38
N THR A 27 5.95 13.96 -8.37
CA THR A 27 6.89 12.83 -8.31
C THR A 27 7.83 12.83 -9.52
N PHE A 28 7.32 13.12 -10.72
CA PHE A 28 8.13 13.24 -11.92
C PHE A 28 9.18 14.36 -11.80
N LEU A 29 8.78 15.54 -11.29
CA LEU A 29 9.70 16.64 -11.05
C LEU A 29 10.73 16.32 -9.95
N ALA A 30 10.30 15.68 -8.86
CA ALA A 30 11.18 15.25 -7.78
C ALA A 30 12.20 14.19 -8.23
N ALA A 31 11.83 13.32 -9.16
CA ALA A 31 12.76 12.38 -9.78
C ALA A 31 13.72 13.05 -10.78
N ASN A 32 13.34 14.21 -11.35
CA ASN A 32 14.11 14.92 -12.37
C ASN A 32 14.33 16.39 -12.00
N PRO A 33 15.14 16.73 -10.99
CA PRO A 33 15.30 18.10 -10.50
C PRO A 33 15.72 19.10 -11.59
N THR A 34 16.50 18.68 -12.58
CA THR A 34 16.90 19.50 -13.73
C THR A 34 15.73 19.99 -14.58
N LYS A 35 14.60 19.27 -14.55
CA LYS A 35 13.34 19.61 -15.23
C LYS A 35 12.34 20.33 -14.31
N SER A 36 12.71 20.59 -13.05
CA SER A 36 11.82 21.16 -12.04
C SER A 36 11.86 22.69 -11.96
N TYR A 37 12.71 23.35 -12.76
CA TYR A 37 12.87 24.81 -12.79
C TYR A 37 13.08 25.44 -11.39
N GLY A 38 13.86 24.77 -10.52
CA GLY A 38 14.17 25.25 -9.17
C GLY A 38 13.15 24.86 -8.09
N THR A 39 12.11 24.10 -8.44
CA THR A 39 11.14 23.57 -7.47
C THR A 39 11.78 22.48 -6.59
N PHE A 40 12.54 21.58 -7.21
CA PHE A 40 13.35 20.54 -6.57
C PHE A 40 14.83 20.81 -6.83
N PHE A 41 15.65 20.63 -5.78
CA PHE A 41 17.09 20.81 -5.82
C PHE A 41 17.85 19.48 -5.88
N ARG A 42 17.25 18.41 -5.35
CA ARG A 42 17.84 17.07 -5.23
C ARG A 42 16.84 16.03 -5.70
N SER A 43 17.33 14.97 -6.31
CA SER A 43 16.46 13.84 -6.64
C SER A 43 16.24 13.00 -5.40
N ILE A 44 15.12 12.28 -5.36
CA ILE A 44 14.82 11.33 -4.26
C ILE A 44 15.98 10.34 -4.07
N GLY A 45 16.51 9.83 -5.19
CA GLY A 45 17.65 8.93 -5.23
C GLY A 45 18.93 9.57 -4.70
N ASN A 46 19.26 10.79 -5.12
CA ASN A 46 20.48 11.48 -4.67
C ASN A 46 20.50 11.69 -3.15
N VAL A 47 19.35 12.01 -2.54
CA VAL A 47 19.26 12.12 -1.08
C VAL A 47 19.49 10.75 -0.43
N SER A 48 18.88 9.69 -0.97
CA SER A 48 19.06 8.32 -0.46
C SER A 48 20.50 7.81 -0.62
N ASP A 49 21.17 8.13 -1.72
CA ASP A 49 22.55 7.72 -1.99
C ASP A 49 23.54 8.47 -1.09
N ALA A 50 23.25 9.74 -0.78
CA ALA A 50 24.05 10.54 0.16
C ALA A 50 23.86 10.11 1.62
N HIS A 51 22.74 9.49 1.97
CA HIS A 51 22.41 9.03 3.33
C HIS A 51 22.18 7.51 3.33
N HIS A 52 23.23 6.80 2.94
CA HIS A 52 23.18 5.34 2.82
C HIS A 52 22.88 4.67 4.17
N LEU A 53 22.18 3.54 4.14
CA LEU A 53 21.94 2.70 5.33
C LEU A 53 22.15 1.25 4.93
N ASP A 54 22.60 0.42 5.87
CA ASP A 54 22.77 -1.02 5.64
C ASP A 54 21.46 -1.72 5.26
N VAL A 55 20.32 -1.19 5.73
CA VAL A 55 18.97 -1.68 5.40
C VAL A 55 18.41 -1.08 4.10
N THR A 56 19.10 -0.15 3.43
CA THR A 56 18.61 0.43 2.16
C THR A 56 18.67 -0.63 1.07
N PRO A 57 17.55 -1.01 0.42
CA PRO A 57 17.54 -2.01 -0.63
C PRO A 57 18.40 -1.65 -1.85
N ALA A 58 18.75 -2.66 -2.66
CA ALA A 58 19.36 -2.44 -3.97
C ALA A 58 18.49 -1.53 -4.86
N SER A 59 19.11 -0.64 -5.63
CA SER A 59 18.42 0.37 -6.45
C SER A 59 17.28 -0.19 -7.32
N PRO A 60 17.38 -1.38 -7.97
CA PRO A 60 16.29 -1.93 -8.76
C PRO A 60 14.99 -2.15 -7.97
N THR A 61 15.07 -2.41 -6.66
CA THR A 61 13.91 -2.63 -5.78
C THR A 61 12.97 -1.43 -5.74
N PHE A 62 13.50 -0.21 -5.89
CA PHE A 62 12.69 1.01 -5.92
C PHE A 62 11.79 1.15 -7.16
N SER A 63 11.97 0.30 -8.17
CA SER A 63 11.05 0.20 -9.33
C SER A 63 9.63 -0.20 -8.92
N ILE A 64 9.43 -0.71 -7.70
CA ILE A 64 8.11 -1.00 -7.13
C ILE A 64 7.16 0.21 -7.15
N TRP A 65 7.68 1.44 -7.11
CA TRP A 65 6.88 2.65 -7.24
C TRP A 65 6.12 2.73 -8.56
N VAL A 66 6.69 2.23 -9.66
CA VAL A 66 6.02 2.15 -10.97
C VAL A 66 4.83 1.20 -10.90
N ILE A 67 4.98 0.06 -10.23
CA ILE A 67 3.92 -0.93 -10.04
C ILE A 67 2.82 -0.34 -9.15
N ILE A 68 3.19 0.29 -8.02
CA ILE A 68 2.27 0.93 -7.09
C ILE A 68 1.43 1.97 -7.82
N TYR A 69 2.06 2.97 -8.45
CA TYR A 69 1.34 4.06 -9.11
C TYR A 69 0.56 3.60 -10.33
N GLY A 70 1.11 2.66 -11.12
CA GLY A 70 0.37 2.03 -12.21
C GLY A 70 -0.92 1.36 -11.74
N TRP A 71 -0.87 0.63 -10.63
CA TRP A 71 -2.06 0.00 -10.05
C TRP A 71 -3.04 1.04 -9.49
N GLN A 72 -2.57 2.12 -8.87
CA GLN A 72 -3.46 3.22 -8.44
C GLN A 72 -4.18 3.89 -9.62
N ILE A 73 -3.51 4.03 -10.78
CA ILE A 73 -4.15 4.56 -12.00
C ILE A 73 -5.30 3.63 -12.42
N ILE A 74 -5.06 2.32 -12.46
CA ILE A 74 -6.10 1.33 -12.81
C ILE A 74 -7.26 1.39 -11.80
N MET A 75 -6.97 1.51 -10.50
CA MET A 75 -7.97 1.72 -9.45
C MET A 75 -8.83 2.96 -9.71
N LEU A 76 -8.22 4.09 -10.05
CA LEU A 76 -8.93 5.35 -10.31
C LEU A 76 -9.75 5.28 -11.61
N ILE A 77 -9.26 4.60 -12.65
CA ILE A 77 -10.04 4.31 -13.86
C ILE A 77 -11.28 3.49 -13.50
N TYR A 78 -11.15 2.47 -12.67
CA TYR A 78 -12.30 1.71 -12.18
C TYR A 78 -13.29 2.62 -11.42
N CYS A 79 -12.79 3.48 -10.52
CA CYS A 79 -13.65 4.43 -9.80
C CYS A 79 -14.39 5.39 -10.76
N LEU A 80 -13.70 5.95 -11.75
CA LEU A 80 -14.30 6.83 -12.75
C LEU A 80 -15.36 6.10 -13.59
N THR A 81 -15.03 4.92 -14.13
CA THR A 81 -15.99 4.14 -14.93
C THR A 81 -17.21 3.70 -14.11
N SER A 82 -17.06 3.48 -12.80
CA SER A 82 -18.20 3.17 -11.92
C SER A 82 -19.28 4.26 -11.87
N THR A 83 -18.92 5.51 -12.21
CA THR A 83 -19.87 6.64 -12.28
C THR A 83 -20.77 6.58 -13.52
N CYS A 84 -20.28 5.96 -14.60
CA CYS A 84 -20.98 5.81 -15.87
C CYS A 84 -21.70 4.46 -16.00
N ARG A 85 -21.22 3.43 -15.27
CA ARG A 85 -21.77 2.08 -15.33
C ARG A 85 -23.07 1.96 -14.53
N HIS A 86 -24.02 1.24 -15.09
CA HIS A 86 -25.31 0.94 -14.47
C HIS A 86 -25.47 -0.56 -14.26
N THR A 87 -26.21 -0.92 -13.23
CA THR A 87 -26.69 -2.27 -12.94
C THR A 87 -28.22 -2.25 -12.90
N PRO A 88 -28.89 -3.41 -12.88
CA PRO A 88 -30.35 -3.47 -12.70
C PRO A 88 -30.83 -2.74 -11.43
N ASP A 89 -29.96 -2.58 -10.43
CA ASP A 89 -30.26 -1.90 -9.17
C ASP A 89 -30.02 -0.37 -9.21
N GLY A 90 -29.52 0.15 -10.33
CA GLY A 90 -29.07 1.53 -10.48
C GLY A 90 -27.56 1.67 -10.70
N PRO A 91 -27.01 2.90 -10.61
CA PRO A 91 -25.60 3.17 -10.87
C PRO A 91 -24.66 2.35 -9.97
N VAL A 92 -23.56 1.83 -10.53
CA VAL A 92 -22.59 0.99 -9.80
C VAL A 92 -22.01 1.73 -8.59
N CYS A 93 -21.69 3.02 -8.75
CA CYS A 93 -21.09 3.83 -7.69
C CYS A 93 -21.98 4.02 -6.45
N THR A 94 -23.31 3.88 -6.58
CA THR A 94 -24.27 4.11 -5.49
C THR A 94 -25.06 2.88 -5.06
N SER A 95 -25.05 1.81 -5.84
CA SER A 95 -25.97 0.69 -5.67
C SER A 95 -25.22 -0.64 -5.63
N PRO A 96 -24.82 -1.16 -4.46
CA PRO A 96 -24.60 -0.42 -3.21
C PRO A 96 -23.27 0.37 -3.25
N VAL A 97 -23.08 1.29 -2.30
CA VAL A 97 -21.84 2.06 -2.18
C VAL A 97 -20.71 1.17 -1.63
N LEU A 98 -19.85 0.68 -2.52
CA LEU A 98 -18.68 -0.15 -2.15
C LEU A 98 -17.45 0.66 -1.77
N LEU A 99 -17.35 1.89 -2.25
CA LEU A 99 -16.33 2.87 -1.84
C LEU A 99 -17.04 4.12 -1.31
N PRO A 100 -17.18 4.27 0.02
CA PRO A 100 -17.87 5.41 0.60
C PRO A 100 -17.05 6.70 0.46
N PRO A 101 -17.67 7.89 0.56
CA PRO A 101 -16.98 9.19 0.51
C PRO A 101 -15.72 9.28 1.38
N MET A 102 -15.77 8.68 2.57
CA MET A 102 -14.64 8.66 3.51
C MET A 102 -13.38 8.00 2.93
N PHE A 103 -13.52 7.00 2.05
CA PHE A 103 -12.39 6.40 1.34
C PHE A 103 -11.66 7.45 0.50
N PHE A 104 -12.40 8.20 -0.32
CA PHE A 104 -11.84 9.24 -1.19
C PHE A 104 -11.27 10.41 -0.40
N ILE A 105 -11.93 10.87 0.66
CA ILE A 105 -11.41 11.94 1.54
C ILE A 105 -10.07 11.51 2.16
N THR A 106 -10.00 10.28 2.68
CA THR A 106 -8.78 9.74 3.29
C THR A 106 -7.67 9.60 2.25
N TYR A 107 -8.00 9.12 1.04
CA TYR A 107 -7.02 8.96 -0.02
C TYR A 107 -6.56 10.31 -0.60
N ILE A 108 -7.42 11.33 -0.65
CA ILE A 108 -7.01 12.71 -0.97
C ILE A 108 -5.99 13.21 0.05
N ALA A 109 -6.25 13.06 1.35
CA ALA A 109 -5.31 13.44 2.40
C ALA A 109 -3.98 12.69 2.27
N ASN A 110 -4.02 11.39 1.95
CA ASN A 110 -2.84 10.59 1.68
C ASN A 110 -1.99 11.16 0.52
N ASN A 111 -2.63 11.53 -0.60
CA ASN A 111 -1.94 12.10 -1.75
C ASN A 111 -1.30 13.46 -1.43
N ILE A 112 -2.00 14.30 -0.65
CA ILE A 112 -1.45 15.58 -0.18
C ILE A 112 -0.22 15.33 0.70
N CYS A 113 -0.30 14.39 1.67
CA CYS A 113 0.84 14.02 2.51
C CYS A 113 2.01 13.51 1.66
N SER A 114 1.74 12.75 0.60
CA SER A 114 2.75 12.25 -0.34
C SER A 114 3.45 13.38 -1.10
N ILE A 115 2.70 14.38 -1.57
CA ILE A 115 3.26 15.59 -2.19
C ILE A 115 4.13 16.34 -1.18
N THR A 116 3.64 16.55 0.04
CA THR A 116 4.39 17.24 1.10
C THR A 116 5.69 16.51 1.45
N TRP A 117 5.64 15.18 1.55
CA TRP A 117 6.81 14.36 1.81
C TRP A 117 7.91 14.57 0.76
N LEU A 118 7.56 14.65 -0.53
CA LEU A 118 8.55 14.89 -1.60
C LEU A 118 9.33 16.19 -1.37
N PHE A 119 8.64 17.28 -1.01
CA PHE A 119 9.29 18.55 -0.71
C PHE A 119 10.16 18.49 0.55
N LEU A 120 9.67 17.86 1.62
CA LEU A 120 10.42 17.73 2.87
C LEU A 120 11.70 16.92 2.66
N TRP A 121 11.62 15.82 1.91
CA TRP A 121 12.76 14.96 1.61
C TRP A 121 13.82 15.68 0.79
N ASP A 122 13.44 16.44 -0.25
CA ASP A 122 14.37 17.25 -1.04
C ASP A 122 15.14 18.28 -0.19
N ARG A 123 14.42 18.92 0.74
CA ARG A 123 14.96 19.95 1.62
C ARG A 123 15.70 19.37 2.85
N LEU A 124 15.85 18.05 2.93
CA LEU A 124 16.54 17.34 4.01
C LEU A 124 15.90 17.53 5.39
N TYR A 125 14.60 17.81 5.45
CA TYR A 125 13.86 17.86 6.72
C TYR A 125 13.48 16.44 7.16
N PHE A 126 14.46 15.62 7.57
CA PHE A 126 14.28 14.17 7.75
C PHE A 126 13.28 13.80 8.85
N ILE A 127 13.30 14.51 9.99
CA ILE A 127 12.30 14.27 11.05
C ILE A 127 10.88 14.50 10.50
N SER A 128 10.66 15.64 9.83
CA SER A 128 9.35 15.97 9.25
C SER A 128 8.95 15.01 8.13
N SER A 129 9.88 14.61 7.26
CA SER A 129 9.60 13.65 6.18
C SER A 129 9.21 12.29 6.76
N THR A 130 9.86 11.85 7.84
CA THR A 130 9.53 10.62 8.56
C THR A 130 8.09 10.65 9.07
N VAL A 131 7.67 11.74 9.73
CA VAL A 131 6.29 11.91 10.22
C VAL A 131 5.28 11.81 9.08
N PHE A 132 5.54 12.47 7.95
CA PHE A 132 4.64 12.43 6.81
C PHE A 132 4.56 11.03 6.16
N LEU A 133 5.66 10.27 6.12
CA LEU A 133 5.63 8.89 5.63
C LEU A 133 4.79 7.96 6.53
N PHE A 134 4.89 8.09 7.85
CA PHE A 134 3.99 7.37 8.76
C PHE A 134 2.53 7.76 8.54
N LEU A 135 2.23 9.05 8.36
CA LEU A 135 0.88 9.51 8.02
C LEU A 135 0.36 8.92 6.70
N ILE A 136 1.23 8.79 5.69
CA ILE A 136 0.90 8.13 4.42
C ILE A 136 0.53 6.66 4.67
N ALA A 137 1.37 5.90 5.39
CA ALA A 137 1.09 4.49 5.70
C ALA A 137 -0.24 4.33 6.48
N ILE A 138 -0.43 5.13 7.55
CA ILE A 138 -1.64 5.10 8.38
C ILE A 138 -2.89 5.40 7.55
N THR A 139 -2.88 6.44 6.72
CA THR A 139 -4.04 6.79 5.90
C THR A 139 -4.38 5.70 4.87
N LEU A 140 -3.39 4.96 4.36
CA LEU A 140 -3.63 3.80 3.48
C LEU A 140 -4.26 2.63 4.24
N TYR A 141 -3.80 2.32 5.45
CA TYR A 141 -4.46 1.31 6.29
C TYR A 141 -5.90 1.70 6.64
N VAL A 142 -6.18 2.98 6.89
CA VAL A 142 -7.54 3.49 7.06
C VAL A 142 -8.38 3.27 5.81
N CYS A 143 -7.85 3.56 4.61
CA CYS A 143 -8.51 3.25 3.34
C CYS A 143 -8.84 1.75 3.19
N MET A 144 -7.92 0.87 3.57
CA MET A 144 -8.17 -0.59 3.57
C MET A 144 -9.32 -0.96 4.50
N VAL A 145 -9.31 -0.50 5.75
CA VAL A 145 -10.38 -0.77 6.73
C VAL A 145 -11.73 -0.30 6.22
N ILE A 146 -11.80 0.90 5.62
CA ILE A 146 -13.02 1.44 5.03
C ILE A 146 -13.52 0.53 3.90
N SER A 147 -12.64 0.14 2.97
CA SER A 147 -12.99 -0.72 1.84
C SER A 147 -13.45 -2.11 2.28
N TYR A 148 -12.73 -2.73 3.23
CA TYR A 148 -13.07 -4.04 3.80
C TYR A 148 -14.43 -4.04 4.46
N ARG A 149 -14.73 -3.03 5.29
CA ARG A 149 -16.02 -2.91 5.97
C ARG A 149 -17.16 -2.70 4.98
N ALA A 150 -16.96 -1.84 3.98
CA ALA A 150 -17.97 -1.56 2.96
C ALA A 150 -18.29 -2.80 2.12
N LEU A 151 -17.28 -3.50 1.63
CA LEU A 151 -17.48 -4.72 0.84
C LEU A 151 -18.14 -5.83 1.67
N ASN A 152 -17.64 -6.10 2.88
CA ASN A 152 -18.17 -7.14 3.74
C ASN A 152 -19.65 -6.90 4.11
N ARG A 153 -20.04 -5.63 4.35
CA ARG A 153 -21.43 -5.27 4.63
C ARG A 153 -22.39 -5.62 3.48
N HIS A 154 -21.91 -5.55 2.24
CA HIS A 154 -22.72 -5.74 1.04
C HIS A 154 -22.45 -7.05 0.31
N TYR A 155 -21.60 -7.92 0.86
CA TYR A 155 -21.14 -9.14 0.20
C TYR A 155 -22.30 -10.09 -0.15
N SER A 156 -23.11 -10.47 0.84
CA SER A 156 -24.24 -11.41 0.63
C SER A 156 -25.26 -10.87 -0.37
N LEU A 157 -25.53 -9.56 -0.32
CA LEU A 157 -26.42 -8.88 -1.26
C LEU A 157 -25.89 -8.95 -2.70
N LEU A 158 -24.59 -8.67 -2.90
CA LEU A 158 -23.98 -8.74 -4.23
C LEU A 158 -23.99 -10.17 -4.79
N VAL A 159 -23.76 -11.18 -3.95
CA VAL A 159 -23.83 -12.59 -4.35
C VAL A 159 -25.26 -12.96 -4.75
N ALA A 160 -26.25 -12.62 -3.92
CA ALA A 160 -27.67 -12.91 -4.18
C ALA A 160 -28.17 -12.26 -5.48
N ARG A 161 -27.60 -11.13 -5.88
CA ARG A 161 -27.93 -10.42 -7.12
C ARG A 161 -27.06 -10.79 -8.32
N GLY A 162 -26.25 -11.85 -8.23
CA GLY A 162 -25.38 -12.30 -9.32
C GLY A 162 -24.21 -11.35 -9.64
N ARG A 163 -23.89 -10.40 -8.75
CA ARG A 163 -22.87 -9.35 -8.96
C ARG A 163 -21.50 -9.70 -8.39
N LYS A 164 -21.13 -10.99 -8.47
CA LYS A 164 -19.83 -11.51 -8.01
C LYS A 164 -18.64 -10.79 -8.67
N ALA A 165 -18.80 -10.30 -9.90
CA ALA A 165 -17.77 -9.53 -10.60
C ALA A 165 -17.35 -8.25 -9.85
N GLU A 166 -18.30 -7.51 -9.27
CA GLU A 166 -17.98 -6.28 -8.53
C GLU A 166 -17.20 -6.56 -7.25
N ILE A 167 -17.44 -7.70 -6.61
CA ILE A 167 -16.67 -8.15 -5.45
C ILE A 167 -15.20 -8.30 -5.83
N TRP A 168 -14.93 -9.02 -6.92
CA TRP A 168 -13.57 -9.26 -7.39
C TRP A 168 -12.88 -8.00 -7.91
N LEU A 169 -13.61 -7.11 -8.59
CA LEU A 169 -13.07 -5.82 -9.02
C LEU A 169 -12.62 -4.97 -7.82
N ILE A 170 -13.41 -4.89 -6.75
CA ILE A 170 -13.00 -4.18 -5.53
C ILE A 170 -11.78 -4.84 -4.88
N ILE A 171 -11.76 -6.16 -4.75
CA ILE A 171 -10.64 -6.88 -4.13
C ILE A 171 -9.34 -6.67 -4.91
N PHE A 172 -9.35 -6.90 -6.23
CA PHE A 172 -8.15 -6.83 -7.05
C PHE A 172 -7.73 -5.41 -7.40
N LEU A 173 -8.68 -4.55 -7.81
CA LEU A 173 -8.34 -3.21 -8.30
C LEU A 173 -8.21 -2.18 -7.18
N VAL A 174 -8.86 -2.39 -6.03
CA VAL A 174 -8.82 -1.42 -4.92
C VAL A 174 -8.05 -1.96 -3.73
N GLN A 175 -8.46 -3.08 -3.14
CA GLN A 175 -7.89 -3.53 -1.87
C GLN A 175 -6.44 -3.97 -2.02
N ASN A 176 -6.11 -4.76 -3.04
CA ASN A 176 -4.73 -5.12 -3.32
C ASN A 176 -3.88 -3.92 -3.77
N ALA A 177 -4.45 -2.95 -4.49
CA ALA A 177 -3.78 -1.71 -4.89
C ALA A 177 -3.41 -0.84 -3.68
N ILE A 178 -4.34 -0.63 -2.73
CA ILE A 178 -4.04 0.13 -1.52
C ILE A 178 -3.07 -0.67 -0.62
N ALA A 179 -3.22 -1.99 -0.53
CA ALA A 179 -2.37 -2.82 0.32
C ALA A 179 -0.90 -2.87 -0.13
N ILE A 180 -0.63 -2.91 -1.45
CA ILE A 180 0.74 -2.82 -1.98
C ILE A 180 1.37 -1.47 -1.59
N TYR A 181 0.60 -0.39 -1.68
CA TYR A 181 1.07 0.96 -1.34
C TYR A 181 1.30 1.11 0.17
N ALA A 182 0.37 0.64 1.00
CA ALA A 182 0.48 0.68 2.46
C ALA A 182 1.73 -0.05 2.93
N THR A 183 1.95 -1.27 2.44
CA THR A 183 3.10 -2.10 2.86
C THR A 183 4.42 -1.46 2.48
N TRP A 184 4.52 -0.92 1.26
CA TRP A 184 5.75 -0.27 0.81
C TRP A 184 6.02 1.03 1.59
N THR A 185 4.98 1.80 1.91
CA THR A 185 5.14 3.04 2.69
C THR A 185 5.45 2.77 4.15
N SER A 186 5.03 1.65 4.74
CA SER A 186 5.52 1.21 6.05
C SER A 186 7.04 0.97 6.00
N ILE A 187 7.53 0.22 5.01
CA ILE A 187 8.97 0.00 4.81
C ILE A 187 9.71 1.34 4.62
N ALA A 188 9.20 2.21 3.74
CA ALA A 188 9.81 3.51 3.47
C ALA A 188 9.83 4.41 4.72
N SER A 189 8.81 4.34 5.58
CA SER A 189 8.77 5.07 6.86
C SER A 189 9.91 4.62 7.78
N LEU A 190 10.19 3.31 7.83
CA LEU A 190 11.29 2.76 8.62
C LEU A 190 12.66 3.09 8.02
N LEU A 191 12.79 3.21 6.71
CA LEU A 191 13.99 3.74 6.07
C LEU A 191 14.22 5.21 6.44
N ASN A 192 13.18 6.05 6.38
CA ASN A 192 13.27 7.45 6.79
C ASN A 192 13.61 7.59 8.29
N LEU A 193 13.01 6.75 9.14
CA LEU A 193 13.33 6.70 10.56
C LEU A 193 14.81 6.33 10.79
N ALA A 194 15.33 5.32 10.09
CA ALA A 194 16.74 4.96 10.17
C ALA A 194 17.64 6.11 9.68
N THR A 195 17.25 6.85 8.63
CA THR A 195 17.98 8.05 8.19
C THR A 195 18.03 9.10 9.31
N VAL A 196 16.92 9.36 10.00
CA VAL A 196 16.90 10.29 11.14
C VAL A 196 17.86 9.83 12.24
N LEU A 197 17.78 8.56 12.64
CA LEU A 197 18.62 8.01 13.71
C LEU A 197 20.11 8.03 13.37
N ALA A 198 20.47 7.82 12.10
CA ALA A 198 21.86 7.77 11.65
C ALA A 198 22.44 9.14 11.26
N TYR A 199 21.62 10.17 11.02
CA TYR A 199 22.09 11.43 10.42
C TYR A 199 21.50 12.73 10.97
N ASP A 200 20.31 12.74 11.60
CA ASP A 200 19.56 13.98 11.90
C ASP A 200 19.26 14.19 13.39
N ILE A 201 19.83 13.36 14.28
CA ILE A 201 19.76 13.52 15.73
C ILE A 201 21.06 14.11 16.29
N PRO A 202 21.05 14.76 17.48
CA PRO A 202 22.25 15.39 18.04
C PRO A 202 23.45 14.46 18.22
N ASP A 203 23.20 13.21 18.61
CA ASP A 203 24.21 12.14 18.74
C ASP A 203 23.85 10.98 17.79
N PRO A 204 24.25 11.05 16.50
CA PRO A 204 23.86 10.07 15.50
C PRO A 204 24.32 8.65 15.85
N MET A 205 23.42 7.68 15.62
CA MET A 205 23.71 6.27 15.81
C MET A 205 24.55 5.72 14.66
N GLU A 206 25.30 4.65 14.92
CA GLU A 206 25.91 3.86 13.84
C GLU A 206 24.83 3.35 12.88
N GLN A 207 25.15 3.35 11.58
CA GLN A 207 24.20 2.94 10.52
C GLN A 207 23.65 1.52 10.74
N GLU A 208 24.49 0.61 11.24
CA GLU A 208 24.07 -0.76 11.57
C GLU A 208 23.03 -0.77 12.69
N VAL A 209 23.23 0.02 13.76
CA VAL A 209 22.30 0.12 14.89
C VAL A 209 20.96 0.68 14.44
N ALA A 210 20.97 1.79 13.67
CA ALA A 210 19.75 2.36 13.12
C ALA A 210 19.00 1.38 12.20
N SER A 211 19.74 0.63 11.39
CA SER A 211 19.20 -0.41 10.49
C SER A 211 18.56 -1.57 11.26
N VAL A 212 19.21 -2.07 12.31
CA VAL A 212 18.68 -3.13 13.18
C VAL A 212 17.44 -2.67 13.92
N ILE A 213 17.37 -1.42 14.39
CA ILE A 213 16.16 -0.84 15.00
C ILE A 213 15.00 -0.88 14.00
N SER A 214 15.21 -0.41 12.76
CA SER A 214 14.18 -0.43 11.73
C SER A 214 13.74 -1.85 11.35
N LEU A 215 14.66 -2.81 11.24
CA LEU A 215 14.31 -4.22 11.03
C LEU A 215 13.56 -4.81 12.23
N GLY A 216 13.89 -4.41 13.46
CA GLY A 216 13.19 -4.80 14.68
C GLY A 216 11.74 -4.33 14.68
N ILE A 217 11.50 -3.08 14.30
CA ILE A 217 10.13 -2.55 14.15
C ILE A 217 9.39 -3.30 13.02
N LEU A 218 10.03 -3.50 11.87
CA LEU A 218 9.45 -4.27 10.76
C LEU A 218 9.09 -5.70 11.17
N ALA A 219 9.89 -6.34 12.03
CA ALA A 219 9.62 -7.67 12.55
C ALA A 219 8.31 -7.69 13.36
N VAL A 220 8.11 -6.70 14.22
CA VAL A 220 6.86 -6.55 15.00
C VAL A 220 5.69 -6.28 14.07
N GLU A 221 5.83 -5.39 13.09
CA GLU A 221 4.79 -5.12 12.09
C GLU A 221 4.43 -6.37 11.30
N LEU A 222 5.41 -7.17 10.87
CA LEU A 222 5.21 -8.42 10.15
C LEU A 222 4.43 -9.43 11.00
N LEU A 223 4.83 -9.63 12.26
CA LEU A 223 4.16 -10.56 13.16
C LEU A 223 2.70 -10.15 13.42
N LEU A 224 2.46 -8.86 13.65
CA LEU A 224 1.11 -8.32 13.81
C LEU A 224 0.30 -8.47 12.53
N PHE A 225 0.88 -8.16 11.36
CA PHE A 225 0.22 -8.28 10.07
C PHE A 225 -0.17 -9.74 9.78
N VAL A 226 0.78 -10.68 9.83
CA VAL A 226 0.53 -12.10 9.57
C VAL A 226 -0.44 -12.68 10.58
N GLY A 227 -0.25 -12.38 11.86
CA GLY A 227 -1.12 -12.85 12.93
C GLY A 227 -2.55 -12.40 12.71
N THR A 228 -2.78 -11.11 12.42
CA THR A 228 -4.12 -10.57 12.20
C THR A 228 -4.72 -11.00 10.85
N ASP A 229 -3.95 -11.03 9.77
CA ASP A 229 -4.40 -11.41 8.41
C ASP A 229 -4.84 -12.89 8.32
N LEU A 230 -4.13 -13.79 8.99
CA LEU A 230 -4.45 -15.23 8.95
C LEU A 230 -5.51 -15.65 9.98
N THR A 231 -5.87 -14.78 10.92
CA THR A 231 -6.82 -15.12 12.00
C THR A 231 -8.02 -14.17 12.04
N ILE A 232 -7.85 -12.98 12.62
CA ILE A 232 -8.93 -12.03 12.95
C ILE A 232 -9.52 -11.41 11.68
N PHE A 233 -8.66 -11.03 10.73
CA PHE A 233 -9.03 -10.32 9.52
C PHE A 233 -9.20 -11.21 8.31
N ASP A 234 -9.00 -12.55 8.40
CA ASP A 234 -9.16 -13.46 7.26
C ASP A 234 -10.50 -13.24 6.54
N LYS A 235 -11.59 -13.03 7.28
CA LYS A 235 -12.91 -12.71 6.70
C LYS A 235 -12.89 -11.54 5.71
N TYR A 236 -12.03 -10.54 5.94
CA TYR A 236 -11.94 -9.30 5.17
C TYR A 236 -10.78 -9.30 4.17
N SER A 237 -9.62 -9.83 4.56
CA SER A 237 -8.37 -9.75 3.81
C SER A 237 -7.99 -11.07 3.13
N ARG A 238 -8.86 -12.08 3.13
CA ARG A 238 -8.59 -13.41 2.54
C ARG A 238 -7.88 -13.34 1.20
N TYR A 239 -8.40 -12.50 0.30
CA TYR A 239 -7.94 -12.35 -1.08
C TYR A 239 -6.99 -11.16 -1.30
N VAL A 240 -6.48 -10.56 -0.22
CA VAL A 240 -5.42 -9.57 -0.28
C VAL A 240 -4.09 -10.26 -0.01
N PHE A 241 -3.22 -10.23 -1.02
CA PHE A 241 -1.95 -10.97 -1.02
C PHE A 241 -0.74 -10.07 -1.29
N THR A 242 -0.96 -8.90 -1.89
CA THR A 242 0.13 -7.99 -2.28
C THR A 242 1.09 -7.60 -1.14
N PRO A 243 0.70 -7.46 0.14
CA PRO A 243 1.67 -7.17 1.21
C PRO A 243 2.81 -8.19 1.31
N TYR A 244 2.50 -9.48 1.17
CA TYR A 244 3.51 -10.54 1.21
C TYR A 244 4.52 -10.41 0.07
N LEU A 245 4.04 -10.09 -1.14
CA LEU A 245 4.90 -9.87 -2.30
C LEU A 245 5.83 -8.67 -2.11
N VAL A 246 5.31 -7.57 -1.54
CA VAL A 246 6.09 -6.35 -1.26
C VAL A 246 7.20 -6.64 -0.26
N LEU A 247 6.87 -7.33 0.84
CA LEU A 247 7.85 -7.68 1.86
C LEU A 247 8.95 -8.59 1.30
N VAL A 248 8.59 -9.58 0.47
CA VAL A 248 9.58 -10.43 -0.21
C VAL A 248 10.48 -9.58 -1.11
N VAL A 249 9.92 -8.70 -1.95
CA VAL A 249 10.70 -7.84 -2.84
C VAL A 249 11.61 -6.88 -2.06
N GLY A 250 11.08 -6.24 -1.02
CA GLY A 250 11.81 -5.29 -0.18
C GLY A 250 12.97 -5.96 0.54
N LEU A 251 12.71 -7.04 1.30
CA LEU A 251 13.73 -7.76 2.06
C LEU A 251 14.73 -8.47 1.16
N SER A 252 14.30 -9.00 0.00
CA SER A 252 15.24 -9.53 -1.00
C SER A 252 16.17 -8.44 -1.52
N GLY A 253 15.66 -7.23 -1.72
CA GLY A 253 16.46 -6.07 -2.11
C GLY A 253 17.50 -5.68 -1.06
N VAL A 254 17.15 -5.76 0.23
CA VAL A 254 18.10 -5.54 1.34
C VAL A 254 19.20 -6.60 1.33
N VAL A 255 18.82 -7.87 1.29
CA VAL A 255 19.76 -9.01 1.28
C VAL A 255 20.67 -9.00 0.05
N ALA A 256 20.13 -8.64 -1.12
CA ALA A 256 20.86 -8.69 -2.39
C ALA A 256 21.87 -7.55 -2.59
N LYS A 257 21.74 -6.44 -1.87
CA LYS A 257 22.60 -5.27 -2.08
C LYS A 257 24.05 -5.54 -1.67
N ASP A 258 24.26 -5.93 -0.42
CA ASP A 258 25.58 -6.09 0.19
C ASP A 258 25.59 -7.26 1.18
N TRP A 259 25.30 -8.48 0.70
CA TRP A 259 25.24 -9.67 1.57
C TRP A 259 26.56 -9.92 2.31
N ASN A 260 26.53 -9.81 3.64
CA ASN A 260 27.61 -10.21 4.51
C ASN A 260 27.07 -11.04 5.69
N PRO A 261 27.34 -12.36 5.75
CA PRO A 261 26.81 -13.22 6.82
C PRO A 261 27.44 -12.94 8.19
N LYS A 262 28.33 -11.94 8.30
CA LYS A 262 28.92 -11.50 9.57
C LYS A 262 28.21 -10.29 10.18
N THR A 263 27.33 -9.61 9.44
CA THR A 263 26.64 -8.42 9.94
C THR A 263 25.25 -8.80 10.48
N PRO A 264 24.90 -8.38 11.71
CA PRO A 264 23.56 -8.46 12.26
C PRO A 264 22.45 -8.03 11.28
N THR A 265 22.63 -6.93 10.56
CA THR A 265 21.63 -6.41 9.61
C THR A 265 21.29 -7.43 8.52
N CYS A 266 22.30 -8.03 7.88
CA CYS A 266 22.07 -9.00 6.81
C CYS A 266 21.39 -10.27 7.32
N ILE A 267 21.86 -10.80 8.47
CA ILE A 267 21.26 -11.99 9.09
C ILE A 267 19.79 -11.72 9.44
N PHE A 268 19.51 -10.58 10.07
CA PHE A 268 18.15 -10.24 10.49
C PHE A 268 17.22 -10.05 9.28
N ALA A 269 17.67 -9.34 8.24
CA ALA A 269 16.91 -9.19 7.00
C ALA A 269 16.61 -10.54 6.32
N ALA A 270 17.59 -11.47 6.29
CA ALA A 270 17.39 -12.81 5.74
C ALA A 270 16.41 -13.66 6.55
N VAL A 271 16.45 -13.56 7.89
CA VAL A 271 15.48 -14.25 8.76
C VAL A 271 14.06 -13.72 8.50
N LEU A 272 13.89 -12.38 8.42
CA LEU A 272 12.59 -11.78 8.11
C LEU A 272 12.11 -12.15 6.70
N LEU A 273 13.02 -12.26 5.72
CA LEU A 273 12.68 -12.72 4.38
C LEU A 273 12.16 -14.16 4.41
N ALA A 274 12.85 -15.06 5.11
CA ALA A 274 12.43 -16.45 5.27
C ALA A 274 11.06 -16.55 5.96
N MET A 275 10.84 -15.79 7.04
CA MET A 275 9.55 -15.73 7.73
C MET A 275 8.43 -15.22 6.81
N THR A 276 8.72 -14.20 6.00
CA THR A 276 7.76 -13.65 5.03
C THR A 276 7.40 -14.68 3.97
N ILE A 277 8.37 -15.42 3.42
CA ILE A 277 8.13 -16.47 2.43
C ILE A 277 7.26 -17.59 3.02
N ILE A 278 7.58 -18.06 4.23
CA ILE A 278 6.78 -19.09 4.93
C ILE A 278 5.35 -18.59 5.12
N SER A 279 5.18 -17.33 5.55
CA SER A 279 3.86 -16.73 5.77
C SER A 279 3.07 -16.57 4.46
N ALA A 280 3.75 -16.20 3.36
CA ALA A 280 3.16 -16.12 2.03
C ALA A 280 2.67 -17.49 1.54
N ILE A 281 3.46 -18.55 1.76
CA ILE A 281 3.05 -19.94 1.46
C ILE A 281 1.83 -20.31 2.30
N GLY A 282 1.84 -20.00 3.61
CA GLY A 282 0.68 -20.22 4.48
C GLY A 282 -0.58 -19.52 3.98
N LYS A 283 -0.45 -18.27 3.51
CA LYS A 283 -1.55 -17.51 2.91
C LYS A 283 -2.07 -18.17 1.62
N CYS A 284 -1.18 -18.65 0.75
CA CYS A 284 -1.56 -19.39 -0.46
C CYS A 284 -2.34 -20.67 -0.13
N ILE A 285 -1.88 -21.45 0.87
CA ILE A 285 -2.59 -22.66 1.31
C ILE A 285 -4.01 -22.32 1.80
N ARG A 286 -4.15 -21.29 2.64
CA ARG A 286 -5.45 -20.83 3.14
C ARG A 286 -6.38 -20.36 2.00
N LEU A 287 -5.83 -19.65 1.02
CA LEU A 287 -6.53 -19.22 -0.18
C LEU A 287 -7.05 -20.42 -0.98
N SER A 288 -6.20 -21.41 -1.25
CA SER A 288 -6.57 -22.63 -1.97
C SER A 288 -7.66 -23.40 -1.24
N GLN A 289 -7.53 -23.60 0.08
CA GLN A 289 -8.55 -24.27 0.90
C GLN A 289 -9.91 -23.57 0.82
N ALA A 290 -9.93 -22.24 0.88
CA ALA A 290 -11.16 -21.47 0.78
C ALA A 290 -11.79 -21.54 -0.62
N PHE A 291 -10.97 -21.67 -1.67
CA PHE A 291 -11.45 -21.85 -3.04
C PHE A 291 -12.10 -23.24 -3.24
N PHE A 292 -11.43 -24.31 -2.82
CA PHE A 292 -11.96 -25.68 -2.94
C PHE A 292 -13.27 -25.85 -2.17
N LYS A 293 -13.31 -25.40 -0.90
CA LYS A 293 -14.53 -25.48 -0.06
C LYS A 293 -15.73 -24.76 -0.68
N ARG A 294 -15.48 -23.70 -1.47
CA ARG A 294 -16.54 -22.96 -2.15
C ARG A 294 -17.10 -23.72 -3.35
N ASN A 295 -16.24 -24.36 -4.15
CA ASN A 295 -16.68 -25.14 -5.30
C ASN A 295 -17.52 -26.35 -4.86
N ASP A 296 -17.12 -27.03 -3.78
CA ASP A 296 -17.88 -28.15 -3.22
C ASP A 296 -19.32 -27.73 -2.83
N GLN A 297 -19.50 -26.50 -2.32
CA GLN A 297 -20.81 -25.97 -1.97
C GLN A 297 -21.65 -25.58 -3.20
N GLU A 298 -21.03 -25.03 -4.25
CA GLU A 298 -21.73 -24.69 -5.49
C GLU A 298 -22.15 -25.97 -6.26
N ASP A 299 -21.35 -27.05 -6.20
CA ASP A 299 -21.65 -28.35 -6.83
C ASP A 299 -22.76 -29.15 -6.14
N ILE A 300 -22.95 -29.01 -4.83
CA ILE A 300 -24.05 -29.65 -4.10
C ILE A 300 -25.39 -29.02 -4.47
N VAL A 301 -25.45 -27.69 -4.61
CA VAL A 301 -26.68 -26.95 -4.94
C VAL A 301 -27.14 -27.19 -6.39
N LEU A 302 -26.23 -27.53 -7.30
CA LEU A 302 -26.56 -27.83 -8.71
C LEU A 302 -27.02 -29.28 -8.93
N LYS A 303 -26.94 -30.14 -7.92
CA LYS A 303 -27.36 -31.55 -7.96
C LYS A 303 -28.72 -31.81 -7.31
N GLU A 304 -29.35 -30.79 -6.74
CA GLU A 304 -30.72 -30.80 -6.20
C GLU A 304 -31.66 -30.02 -7.13
#